data_AF-A0A128FF44-F1
#
_entry.id   AF-A0A128FF44-F1
#
_cell.length_a   1.000
_cell.length_b   1.000
_cell.length_c   1.000
_cell.angle_alpha   90.00
_cell.angle_beta   90.00
_cell.angle_gamma   90.00
#
_symmetry.space_group_name_H-M   'P 1'
#
loop_
_entity.id
_entity.type
_entity.pdbx_description
1 polymer ?
#
loop_
_entity_poly.entity_id
_entity_poly.type
_entity_poly.pdbx_seq_one_letter_code
_entity_poly.pdbx_strand_id
1 'polypeptide(L)'
;MNISNHLINRESELEQLSKEELFRIDEFRRRVESFESAVKRYYVGAIAKHAISDDPEVKKATFEANTPELDHIQNLALKFRFFYAEKEPTKLESVIGLLRRRAKDEWARNYLDLVRKQYNEMMNRCDMSDSMGHPVSNREIINLWFNSDFFHSDVDKRKKLSVINQSISEQVSLFQLYTAITGVLTQLNSVYAVTHKISSNTNTICTPNHHFRRKSQAKA
;
A
#
# COMPACT_ATOMS: atom_id res chain seq x y z
N MET A 1 -7.36 -12.50 11.59
CA MET A 1 -6.01 -11.95 11.89
C MET A 1 -5.85 -11.74 13.40
N ASN A 2 -4.69 -12.00 14.01
CA ASN A 2 -4.46 -11.70 15.43
C ASN A 2 -4.01 -10.23 15.58
N ILE A 3 -4.76 -9.41 16.32
CA ILE A 3 -4.45 -7.99 16.49
C ILE A 3 -3.60 -7.84 17.75
N SER A 4 -2.36 -7.35 17.58
CA SER A 4 -1.47 -7.15 18.72
C SER A 4 -1.96 -6.04 19.65
N ASN A 5 -1.80 -6.24 20.98
CA ASN A 5 -2.21 -5.28 22.01
C ASN A 5 -1.69 -3.85 21.75
N HIS A 6 -0.45 -3.71 21.27
CA HIS A 6 0.14 -2.40 21.00
C HIS A 6 -0.62 -1.57 19.94
N LEU A 7 -1.40 -2.21 19.06
CA LEU A 7 -2.23 -1.56 18.04
C LEU A 7 -3.60 -1.11 18.56
N ILE A 8 -3.99 -1.52 19.78
CA ILE A 8 -5.34 -1.31 20.32
C ILE A 8 -5.35 -0.65 21.71
N ASN A 9 -4.25 -0.03 22.10
CA ASN A 9 -4.06 0.52 23.45
C ASN A 9 -4.97 1.71 23.80
N ARG A 10 -5.55 2.41 22.81
CA ARG A 10 -6.44 3.55 23.03
C ARG A 10 -7.74 3.37 22.26
N GLU A 11 -8.86 3.49 22.95
CA GLU A 11 -10.18 3.54 22.33
C GLU A 11 -10.62 4.99 22.14
N SER A 12 -11.14 5.30 20.96
CA SER A 12 -11.70 6.61 20.63
C SER A 12 -13.09 6.42 20.04
N GLU A 13 -14.04 7.22 20.49
CA GLU A 13 -15.39 7.24 19.94
C GLU A 13 -15.41 7.81 18.52
N LEU A 14 -16.28 7.23 17.70
CA LEU A 14 -16.76 7.77 16.44
C LEU A 14 -18.16 8.37 16.63
N GLU A 15 -18.49 9.35 15.80
CA GLU A 15 -19.87 9.64 15.45
C GLU A 15 -20.55 8.38 14.87
N GLN A 16 -21.87 8.32 15.00
CA GLN A 16 -22.65 7.20 14.49
C GLN A 16 -22.47 7.06 12.97
N LEU A 17 -22.06 5.86 12.56
CA LEU A 17 -21.93 5.50 11.16
C LEU A 17 -23.29 5.11 10.59
N SER A 18 -23.56 5.52 9.35
CA SER A 18 -24.68 5.01 8.57
C SER A 18 -24.51 3.52 8.24
N LYS A 19 -25.61 2.85 7.87
CA LYS A 19 -25.56 1.45 7.42
C LYS A 19 -24.61 1.23 6.25
N GLU A 20 -24.57 2.19 5.32
CA GLU A 20 -23.68 2.12 4.17
C GLU A 20 -22.21 2.27 4.58
N GLU A 21 -21.89 3.19 5.48
CA GLU A 21 -20.53 3.35 6.01
C GLU A 21 -20.06 2.09 6.76
N LEU A 22 -20.94 1.49 7.59
CA LEU A 22 -20.65 0.22 8.26
C LEU A 22 -20.35 -0.90 7.25
N PHE A 23 -21.19 -1.06 6.22
CA PHE A 23 -20.98 -2.03 5.16
C PHE A 23 -19.61 -1.85 4.48
N ARG A 24 -19.19 -0.60 4.21
CA ARG A 24 -17.88 -0.31 3.62
C ARG A 24 -16.72 -0.73 4.53
N ILE A 25 -16.84 -0.53 5.84
CA ILE A 25 -15.84 -0.97 6.82
C ILE A 25 -15.77 -2.49 6.89
N ASP A 26 -16.92 -3.18 6.92
CA ASP A 26 -16.97 -4.65 6.93
C ASP A 26 -16.36 -5.25 5.67
N GLU A 27 -16.72 -4.71 4.51
CA GLU A 27 -16.17 -5.13 3.23
C GLU A 27 -14.66 -4.84 3.14
N PHE A 28 -14.20 -3.70 3.67
CA PHE A 28 -12.76 -3.41 3.77
C PHE A 28 -12.05 -4.47 4.60
N ARG A 29 -12.53 -4.78 5.81
CA ARG A 29 -11.94 -5.80 6.69
C ARG A 29 -11.86 -7.16 6.00
N ARG A 30 -12.98 -7.61 5.41
CA ARG A 30 -13.06 -8.88 4.68
C ARG A 30 -12.04 -8.95 3.53
N ARG A 31 -11.89 -7.85 2.77
CA ARG A 31 -10.91 -7.79 1.68
C ARG A 31 -9.48 -7.82 2.22
N VAL A 32 -9.18 -7.15 3.35
CA VAL A 32 -7.85 -7.17 3.95
C VAL A 32 -7.45 -8.59 4.36
N GLU A 33 -8.36 -9.34 5.00
CA GLU A 33 -8.10 -10.74 5.34
C GLU A 33 -7.87 -11.62 4.12
N SER A 34 -8.66 -11.41 3.05
CA SER A 34 -8.45 -12.11 1.78
C SER A 34 -7.11 -11.74 1.13
N PHE A 35 -6.66 -10.51 1.24
CA PHE A 35 -5.38 -10.06 0.69
C PHE A 35 -4.21 -10.57 1.52
N GLU A 36 -4.28 -10.50 2.85
CA GLU A 36 -3.27 -11.06 3.75
C GLU A 36 -3.07 -12.55 3.51
N SER A 37 -4.16 -13.30 3.31
CA SER A 37 -4.11 -14.73 2.97
C SER A 37 -3.42 -14.98 1.62
N ALA A 38 -3.67 -14.12 0.62
CA ALA A 38 -2.99 -14.19 -0.67
C ALA A 38 -1.49 -13.86 -0.54
N VAL A 39 -1.13 -12.84 0.24
CA VAL A 39 0.27 -12.51 0.53
C VAL A 39 0.96 -13.70 1.19
N LYS A 40 0.38 -14.32 2.23
CA LYS A 40 0.98 -15.51 2.86
C LYS A 40 1.24 -16.67 1.90
N ARG A 41 0.41 -16.81 0.85
CA ARG A 41 0.53 -17.88 -0.13
C ARG A 41 1.55 -17.58 -1.23
N TYR A 42 1.58 -16.34 -1.72
CA TYR A 42 2.30 -15.96 -2.93
C TYR A 42 3.53 -15.09 -2.68
N TYR A 43 3.75 -14.65 -1.43
CA TYR A 43 4.89 -13.85 -1.07
C TYR A 43 6.19 -14.65 -1.12
N VAL A 44 7.13 -14.15 -1.91
CA VAL A 44 8.53 -14.51 -1.86
C VAL A 44 9.29 -13.31 -1.30
N GLY A 45 10.14 -13.51 -0.28
CA GLY A 45 10.87 -12.43 0.36
C GLY A 45 11.64 -11.60 -0.66
N ALA A 46 11.26 -10.33 -0.86
CA ALA A 46 11.81 -9.52 -1.95
C ALA A 46 13.28 -9.16 -1.70
N ILE A 47 14.18 -9.71 -2.50
CA ILE A 47 15.62 -9.46 -2.48
C ILE A 47 16.05 -9.08 -3.89
N ALA A 48 16.68 -7.93 -4.02
CA ALA A 48 17.29 -7.47 -5.26
C ALA A 48 18.76 -7.10 -5.01
N LYS A 49 19.60 -7.41 -5.99
CA LYS A 49 20.99 -6.98 -6.10
C LYS A 49 21.11 -6.11 -7.34
N HIS A 50 21.70 -4.93 -7.14
CA HIS A 50 22.03 -4.00 -8.21
C HIS A 50 23.56 -3.84 -8.25
N ALA A 51 24.16 -3.98 -9.44
CA ALA A 51 25.56 -3.67 -9.65
C ALA A 51 25.70 -2.70 -10.83
N ILE A 52 26.41 -1.60 -10.60
CA ILE A 52 26.82 -0.67 -11.65
C ILE A 52 28.28 -1.01 -11.95
N SER A 53 28.58 -1.40 -13.19
CA SER A 53 29.96 -1.56 -13.64
C SER A 53 30.58 -0.18 -13.89
N ASP A 54 31.76 0.07 -13.30
CA ASP A 54 32.56 1.28 -13.53
C ASP A 54 33.37 1.22 -14.85
N ASP A 55 33.27 0.11 -15.59
CA ASP A 55 33.95 -0.07 -16.88
C ASP A 55 33.38 0.93 -17.92
N PRO A 56 34.20 1.85 -18.45
CA PRO A 56 33.75 2.84 -19.42
C PRO A 56 33.32 2.25 -20.77
N GLU A 57 33.74 1.03 -21.13
CA GLU A 57 33.26 0.32 -22.32
C GLU A 57 31.99 -0.51 -22.05
N VAL A 58 31.74 -0.85 -20.78
CA VAL A 58 30.65 -1.73 -20.33
C VAL A 58 29.93 -1.09 -19.14
N LYS A 59 29.38 0.12 -19.31
CA LYS A 59 28.39 0.70 -18.38
C LYS A 59 27.09 -0.12 -18.44
N LYS A 60 27.13 -1.35 -17.92
CA LYS A 60 25.96 -2.21 -17.73
C LYS A 60 25.57 -2.13 -16.26
N ALA A 61 24.41 -1.53 -16.00
CA ALA A 61 23.68 -1.78 -14.77
C ALA A 61 23.10 -3.20 -14.86
N THR A 62 23.44 -4.07 -13.91
CA THR A 62 22.81 -5.38 -13.79
C THR A 62 21.84 -5.38 -12.61
N PHE A 63 20.66 -5.96 -12.83
CA PHE A 63 19.64 -6.16 -11.83
C PHE A 63 19.31 -7.64 -11.73
N GLU A 64 19.46 -8.19 -10.53
CA GLU A 64 19.07 -9.55 -10.21
C GLU A 64 18.11 -9.51 -9.02
N ALA A 65 16.92 -10.08 -9.17
CA ALA A 65 15.97 -10.16 -8.07
C ALA A 65 15.22 -11.49 -8.09
N ASN A 66 14.86 -11.98 -6.91
CA ASN A 66 14.00 -13.16 -6.74
C ASN A 66 12.52 -12.83 -6.94
N THR A 67 12.23 -12.19 -8.07
CA THR A 67 10.87 -11.77 -8.45
C THR A 67 9.98 -13.01 -8.54
N PRO A 68 8.82 -13.03 -7.87
CA PRO A 68 7.87 -14.13 -8.03
C PRO A 68 7.42 -14.29 -9.49
N GLU A 69 6.90 -15.47 -9.82
CA GLU A 69 6.24 -15.71 -11.10
C GLU A 69 5.12 -14.69 -11.38
N LEU A 70 4.92 -14.37 -12.66
CA LEU A 70 3.95 -13.37 -13.09
C LEU A 70 2.53 -13.66 -12.55
N ASP A 71 2.11 -14.93 -12.60
CA ASP A 71 0.82 -15.38 -12.08
C ASP A 71 0.64 -15.09 -10.58
N HIS A 72 1.71 -15.20 -9.79
CA HIS A 72 1.68 -14.85 -8.37
C HIS A 72 1.46 -13.35 -8.16
N ILE A 73 2.16 -12.52 -8.94
CA ILE A 73 2.01 -11.06 -8.88
C ILE A 73 0.60 -10.65 -9.33
N GLN A 74 0.08 -11.26 -10.40
CA GLN A 74 -1.27 -10.99 -10.91
C GLN A 74 -2.35 -11.39 -9.88
N ASN A 75 -2.18 -12.53 -9.20
CA ASN A 75 -3.08 -12.96 -8.14
C ASN A 75 -3.10 -11.98 -6.95
N LEU A 76 -1.94 -11.46 -6.56
CA LEU A 76 -1.84 -10.40 -5.53
C LEU A 76 -2.51 -9.10 -6.02
N ALA A 77 -2.23 -8.69 -7.25
CA ALA A 77 -2.82 -7.50 -7.86
C ALA A 77 -4.35 -7.56 -7.90
N LEU A 78 -4.92 -8.73 -8.22
CA LEU A 78 -6.37 -8.94 -8.30
C LEU A 78 -7.08 -8.63 -6.98
N LYS A 79 -6.41 -8.96 -5.86
CA LYS A 79 -6.90 -8.68 -4.51
C LYS A 79 -6.58 -7.25 -4.08
N PHE A 80 -5.41 -6.75 -4.45
CA PHE A 80 -4.97 -5.41 -4.09
C PHE A 80 -5.79 -4.29 -4.74
N ARG A 81 -6.28 -4.49 -5.98
CA ARG A 81 -6.98 -3.45 -6.77
C ARG A 81 -8.12 -2.75 -6.01
N PHE A 82 -8.78 -3.47 -5.12
CA PHE A 82 -9.88 -2.98 -4.30
C PHE A 82 -9.47 -1.89 -3.30
N PHE A 83 -8.20 -1.80 -2.94
CA PHE A 83 -7.68 -0.78 -2.02
C PHE A 83 -7.08 0.42 -2.74
N TYR A 84 -6.90 0.32 -4.06
CA TYR A 84 -6.19 1.29 -4.88
C TYR A 84 -7.11 2.05 -5.83
N ALA A 85 -8.02 1.34 -6.52
CA ALA A 85 -8.81 1.91 -7.60
C ALA A 85 -9.80 3.00 -7.10
N GLU A 86 -9.93 4.09 -7.86
CA GLU A 86 -10.67 5.29 -7.43
C GLU A 86 -12.15 5.04 -7.12
N LYS A 87 -12.80 4.14 -7.87
CA LYS A 87 -14.23 3.86 -7.72
C LYS A 87 -14.55 2.82 -6.64
N GLU A 88 -13.54 2.28 -5.97
CA GLU A 88 -13.74 1.24 -4.98
C GLU A 88 -14.09 1.83 -3.61
N PRO A 89 -15.20 1.39 -2.98
CA PRO A 89 -15.59 1.89 -1.66
C PRO A 89 -14.57 1.54 -0.57
N THR A 90 -13.76 0.50 -0.81
CA THR A 90 -12.70 0.02 0.09
C THR A 90 -11.34 0.63 -0.21
N LYS A 91 -11.25 1.62 -1.10
CA LYS A 91 -9.99 2.35 -1.33
C LYS A 91 -9.45 2.85 0.01
N LEU A 92 -8.17 2.58 0.28
CA LEU A 92 -7.57 2.81 1.60
C LEU A 92 -7.73 4.27 2.05
N GLU A 93 -7.46 5.22 1.15
CA GLU A 93 -7.62 6.66 1.44
C GLU A 93 -9.08 7.03 1.75
N SER A 94 -10.05 6.40 1.09
CA SER A 94 -11.47 6.64 1.30
C SER A 94 -11.92 6.15 2.67
N VAL A 95 -11.47 4.95 3.07
CA VAL A 95 -11.73 4.38 4.40
C VAL A 95 -11.09 5.24 5.49
N ILE A 96 -9.82 5.63 5.33
CA ILE A 96 -9.16 6.53 6.27
C ILE A 96 -9.91 7.86 6.38
N GLY A 97 -10.29 8.45 5.24
CA GLY A 97 -11.04 9.71 5.21
C GLY A 97 -12.39 9.63 5.91
N LEU A 98 -13.11 8.51 5.75
CA LEU A 98 -14.35 8.23 6.48
C LEU A 98 -14.11 8.23 8.00
N LEU A 99 -13.19 7.38 8.46
CA LEU A 99 -12.90 7.22 9.90
C LEU A 99 -12.43 8.55 10.51
N ARG A 100 -11.58 9.29 9.80
CA ARG A 100 -11.05 10.58 10.26
C ARG A 100 -12.15 11.62 10.45
N ARG A 101 -13.12 11.71 9.51
CA ARG A 101 -14.24 12.64 9.63
C ARG A 101 -15.13 12.33 10.83
N ARG A 102 -15.31 11.03 11.12
CA ARG A 102 -16.20 10.54 12.18
C ARG A 102 -15.54 10.48 13.55
N ALA A 103 -14.21 10.43 13.63
CA ALA A 103 -13.48 10.39 14.89
C ALA A 103 -13.72 11.66 15.70
N LYS A 104 -14.10 11.52 16.98
CA LYS A 104 -14.29 12.65 17.90
C LYS A 104 -12.98 13.10 18.56
N ASP A 105 -12.01 12.19 18.67
CA ASP A 105 -10.73 12.40 19.35
C ASP A 105 -9.64 12.83 18.37
N GLU A 106 -8.88 13.87 18.73
CA GLU A 106 -7.76 14.37 17.92
C GLU A 106 -6.66 13.32 17.77
N TRP A 107 -6.42 12.51 18.80
CA TRP A 107 -5.43 11.44 18.74
C TRP A 107 -5.69 10.46 17.59
N ALA A 108 -6.94 10.02 17.47
CA ALA A 108 -7.34 9.09 16.44
C ALA A 108 -7.25 9.72 15.04
N ARG A 109 -7.63 10.99 14.90
CA ARG A 109 -7.46 11.76 13.66
C ARG A 109 -6.00 11.84 13.24
N ASN A 110 -5.11 12.19 14.18
CA ASN A 110 -3.67 12.32 13.93
C ASN A 110 -3.03 10.97 13.56
N TYR A 111 -3.45 9.87 14.19
CA TYR A 111 -3.00 8.53 13.82
C TYR A 111 -3.44 8.15 12.40
N LEU A 112 -4.71 8.38 12.06
CA LEU A 112 -5.23 8.13 10.72
C LEU A 112 -4.51 8.98 9.65
N ASP A 113 -4.19 10.24 9.96
CA ASP A 113 -3.40 11.13 9.11
C ASP A 113 -1.97 10.61 8.92
N LEU A 114 -1.34 10.08 9.97
CA LEU A 114 -0.02 9.42 9.89
C LEU A 114 -0.07 8.21 8.96
N VAL A 115 -1.03 7.30 9.13
CA VAL A 115 -1.16 6.11 8.28
C VAL A 115 -1.37 6.50 6.82
N ARG A 116 -2.21 7.52 6.57
CA ARG A 116 -2.41 8.05 5.21
C ARG A 116 -1.13 8.63 4.63
N LYS A 117 -0.39 9.42 5.41
CA LYS A 117 0.90 10.00 4.99
C LYS A 117 1.89 8.90 4.60
N GLN A 118 2.05 7.88 5.44
CA GLN A 118 2.94 6.74 5.18
C GLN A 118 2.54 5.99 3.90
N TYR A 119 1.25 5.74 3.70
CA TYR A 119 0.75 5.14 2.46
C TYR A 119 1.09 5.98 1.22
N ASN A 120 0.87 7.30 1.29
CA ASN A 120 1.15 8.20 0.18
C ASN A 120 2.65 8.31 -0.12
N GLU A 121 3.50 8.38 0.90
CA GLU A 121 4.94 8.32 0.74
C GLU A 121 5.35 7.03 0.02
N MET A 122 4.84 5.87 0.44
CA MET A 122 5.12 4.60 -0.24
C MET A 122 4.64 4.57 -1.69
N MET A 123 3.46 5.13 -1.99
CA MET A 123 2.94 5.22 -3.35
C MET A 123 3.74 6.18 -4.25
N ASN A 124 4.45 7.14 -3.66
CA ASN A 124 5.26 8.11 -4.39
C ASN A 124 6.73 7.71 -4.52
N ARG A 125 7.20 6.67 -3.80
CA ARG A 125 8.56 6.14 -3.94
C ARG A 125 8.80 5.60 -5.35
N CYS A 126 10.04 5.71 -5.78
CA CYS A 126 10.55 5.22 -7.07
C CYS A 126 11.90 4.50 -6.94
N ASP A 127 12.29 4.09 -5.72
CA ASP A 127 13.64 3.62 -5.36
C ASP A 127 14.24 2.61 -6.36
N MET A 128 13.43 1.68 -6.89
CA MET A 128 13.87 0.63 -7.82
C MET A 128 14.10 1.11 -9.25
N SER A 129 13.30 2.06 -9.73
CA SER A 129 13.41 2.58 -11.10
C SER A 129 14.33 3.80 -11.16
N ASP A 130 14.41 4.56 -10.05
CA ASP A 130 15.38 5.63 -9.85
C ASP A 130 16.82 5.12 -9.85
N SER A 131 17.08 3.97 -9.19
CA SER A 131 18.41 3.34 -9.22
C SER A 131 18.84 2.89 -10.62
N MET A 132 17.89 2.68 -11.53
CA MET A 132 18.10 2.37 -12.95
C MET A 132 18.12 3.62 -13.85
N GLY A 133 18.06 4.82 -13.27
CA GLY A 133 18.15 6.09 -14.00
C GLY A 133 16.85 6.55 -14.68
N HIS A 134 15.72 5.90 -14.40
CA HIS A 134 14.42 6.27 -14.96
C HIS A 134 13.34 6.22 -13.87
N PRO A 135 13.25 7.24 -13.00
CA PRO A 135 12.37 7.22 -11.84
C PRO A 135 10.89 7.16 -12.25
N VAL A 136 10.20 6.10 -11.82
CA VAL A 136 8.75 5.93 -11.97
C VAL A 136 8.14 5.65 -10.60
N SER A 137 7.11 6.41 -10.21
CA SER A 137 6.46 6.20 -8.91
C SER A 137 5.75 4.85 -8.82
N ASN A 138 5.64 4.29 -7.62
CA ASN A 138 4.87 3.08 -7.37
C ASN A 138 3.41 3.22 -7.84
N ARG A 139 2.78 4.38 -7.61
CA ARG A 139 1.42 4.67 -8.06
C ARG A 139 1.32 4.59 -9.58
N GLU A 140 2.32 5.06 -10.30
CA GLU A 140 2.37 5.01 -11.76
C GLU A 140 2.64 3.60 -12.28
N ILE A 141 3.60 2.86 -11.71
CA ILE A 141 3.87 1.47 -12.07
C ILE A 141 2.61 0.60 -11.88
N ILE A 142 1.91 0.73 -10.76
CA ILE A 142 0.64 0.03 -10.51
C ILE A 142 -0.38 0.41 -11.59
N ASN A 143 -0.55 1.71 -11.86
CA ASN A 143 -1.50 2.19 -12.85
C ASN A 143 -1.23 1.63 -14.24
N LEU A 144 0.05 1.56 -14.63
CA LEU A 144 0.45 1.04 -15.94
C LEU A 144 0.16 -0.44 -16.05
N TRP A 145 0.67 -1.27 -15.15
CA TRP A 145 0.44 -2.72 -15.17
C TRP A 145 -1.04 -3.08 -15.08
N PHE A 146 -1.81 -2.40 -14.22
CA PHE A 146 -3.22 -2.68 -14.04
C PHE A 146 -4.04 -2.38 -15.30
N ASN A 147 -3.70 -1.30 -16.00
CA ASN A 147 -4.47 -0.85 -17.16
C ASN A 147 -3.93 -1.34 -18.52
N SER A 148 -2.77 -1.98 -18.57
CA SER A 148 -2.18 -2.49 -19.82
C SER A 148 -2.33 -4.00 -20.00
N ASP A 149 -1.90 -4.76 -19.00
CA ASP A 149 -1.68 -6.20 -19.14
C ASP A 149 -2.44 -7.02 -18.08
N PHE A 150 -2.75 -6.47 -16.90
CA PHE A 150 -3.37 -7.27 -15.82
C PHE A 150 -4.91 -7.27 -15.84
N PHE A 151 -5.56 -6.13 -16.05
CA PHE A 151 -7.03 -6.01 -15.94
C PHE A 151 -7.71 -5.30 -17.11
N HIS A 152 -7.00 -4.42 -17.79
CA HIS A 152 -7.51 -3.69 -18.96
C HIS A 152 -6.48 -3.77 -20.09
N SER A 153 -6.89 -3.38 -21.30
CA SER A 153 -6.04 -3.33 -22.49
C SER A 153 -6.00 -1.92 -23.06
N ASP A 154 -5.66 -0.94 -22.21
CA ASP A 154 -5.45 0.44 -22.63
C ASP A 154 -4.15 0.53 -23.45
N VAL A 155 -4.30 0.86 -24.74
CA VAL A 155 -3.21 0.91 -25.71
C VAL A 155 -2.17 1.96 -25.34
N ASP A 156 -2.58 3.11 -24.80
CA ASP A 156 -1.65 4.19 -24.45
C ASP A 156 -0.86 3.83 -23.19
N LYS A 157 -1.51 3.18 -22.22
CA LYS A 157 -0.83 2.64 -21.03
C LYS A 157 0.15 1.53 -21.39
N ARG A 158 -0.22 0.62 -22.31
CA ARG A 158 0.67 -0.44 -22.79
C ARG A 158 1.91 0.12 -23.51
N LYS A 159 1.73 1.12 -24.37
CA LYS A 159 2.86 1.81 -25.01
C LYS A 159 3.78 2.45 -23.98
N LYS A 160 3.22 3.15 -22.99
CA LYS A 160 4.01 3.78 -21.92
C LYS A 160 4.76 2.75 -21.07
N LEU A 161 4.12 1.64 -20.70
CA LEU A 161 4.77 0.54 -19.99
C LEU A 161 5.91 -0.06 -20.82
N SER A 162 5.71 -0.26 -22.13
CA SER A 162 6.74 -0.77 -23.03
C SER A 162 7.98 0.14 -23.07
N VAL A 163 7.81 1.47 -23.11
CA VAL A 163 8.91 2.44 -23.04
C VAL A 163 9.68 2.33 -21.71
N ILE A 164 8.97 2.20 -20.59
CA ILE A 164 9.60 2.01 -19.28
C ILE A 164 10.37 0.69 -19.24
N ASN A 165 9.76 -0.40 -19.71
CA ASN A 165 10.40 -1.72 -19.75
C ASN A 165 11.64 -1.74 -20.66
N GLN A 166 11.66 -0.96 -21.73
CA GLN A 166 12.86 -0.77 -22.55
C GLN A 166 13.96 0.02 -21.81
N SER A 167 13.58 0.91 -20.90
CA SER A 167 14.51 1.77 -20.14
C SER A 167 15.11 1.06 -18.93
N ILE A 168 14.29 0.34 -18.14
CA ILE A 168 14.73 -0.28 -16.87
C ILE A 168 14.67 -1.81 -16.86
N SER A 169 14.28 -2.45 -17.95
CA SER A 169 13.85 -3.86 -18.04
C SER A 169 12.46 -4.13 -17.44
N GLU A 170 11.74 -5.06 -18.04
CA GLU A 170 10.46 -5.56 -17.53
C GLU A 170 10.61 -6.15 -16.12
N GLN A 171 11.70 -6.88 -15.86
CA GLN A 171 11.97 -7.51 -14.56
C GLN A 171 12.04 -6.49 -13.42
N VAL A 172 12.70 -5.34 -13.62
CA VAL A 172 12.74 -4.27 -12.62
C VAL A 172 11.34 -3.71 -12.39
N SER A 173 10.59 -3.44 -13.46
CA SER A 173 9.25 -2.87 -13.35
C SER A 173 8.27 -3.82 -12.62
N LEU A 174 8.38 -5.13 -12.87
CA LEU A 174 7.60 -6.18 -12.21
C LEU A 174 7.97 -6.32 -10.74
N PHE A 175 9.27 -6.27 -10.43
CA PHE A 175 9.74 -6.29 -9.06
C PHE A 175 9.28 -5.05 -8.27
N GLN A 176 9.32 -3.87 -8.90
CA GLN A 176 8.77 -2.64 -8.32
C GLN A 176 7.25 -2.77 -8.09
N LEU A 177 6.49 -3.29 -9.07
CA LEU A 177 5.06 -3.56 -8.89
C LEU A 177 4.80 -4.48 -7.70
N TYR A 178 5.55 -5.59 -7.62
CA TYR A 178 5.41 -6.58 -6.56
C TYR A 178 5.68 -5.99 -5.17
N THR A 179 6.78 -5.26 -5.01
CA THR A 179 7.14 -4.60 -3.74
C THR A 179 6.16 -3.48 -3.38
N ALA A 180 5.64 -2.75 -4.38
CA ALA A 180 4.61 -1.73 -4.16
C ALA A 180 3.29 -2.33 -3.65
N ILE A 181 2.83 -3.45 -4.22
CA ILE A 181 1.60 -4.14 -3.80
C ILE A 181 1.76 -4.72 -2.39
N THR A 182 2.84 -5.48 -2.16
CA THR A 182 3.05 -6.18 -0.89
C THR A 182 3.39 -5.22 0.26
N GLY A 183 4.11 -4.13 -0.02
CA GLY A 183 4.47 -3.13 0.99
C GLY A 183 3.27 -2.46 1.66
N VAL A 184 2.14 -2.33 0.96
CA VAL A 184 0.93 -1.68 1.49
C VAL A 184 0.26 -2.48 2.61
N LEU A 185 0.61 -3.76 2.78
CA LEU A 185 0.03 -4.63 3.80
C LEU A 185 0.14 -4.04 5.21
N THR A 186 1.23 -3.34 5.53
CA THR A 186 1.40 -2.67 6.82
C THR A 186 0.32 -1.62 7.08
N GLN A 187 0.02 -0.76 6.10
CA GLN A 187 -1.03 0.26 6.25
C GLN A 187 -2.43 -0.35 6.24
N LEU A 188 -2.67 -1.40 5.45
CA LEU A 188 -3.95 -2.13 5.49
C LEU A 188 -4.20 -2.75 6.87
N ASN A 189 -3.19 -3.43 7.43
CA ASN A 189 -3.29 -4.03 8.76
C ASN A 189 -3.47 -2.97 9.86
N SER A 190 -2.83 -1.80 9.70
CA SER A 190 -3.02 -0.68 10.63
C SER A 190 -4.49 -0.22 10.64
N VAL A 191 -5.09 0.02 9.47
CA VAL A 191 -6.50 0.46 9.38
C VAL A 191 -7.46 -0.67 9.79
N TYR A 192 -7.13 -1.92 9.47
CA TYR A 192 -7.90 -3.07 9.96
C TYR A 192 -7.93 -3.10 11.49
N ALA A 193 -6.76 -2.96 12.13
CA ALA A 193 -6.67 -2.94 13.59
C ALA A 193 -7.46 -1.76 14.17
N VAL A 194 -7.47 -0.60 13.52
CA VAL A 194 -8.29 0.54 13.93
C VAL A 194 -9.78 0.24 13.92
N THR A 195 -10.25 -0.49 12.91
CA THR A 195 -11.67 -0.70 12.64
C THR A 195 -12.25 -1.96 13.30
N HIS A 196 -11.45 -2.76 13.99
CA HIS A 196 -11.86 -4.09 14.42
C HIS A 196 -13.05 -4.12 15.40
N LYS A 197 -13.24 -3.07 16.23
CA LYS A 197 -14.38 -2.95 17.15
C LYS A 197 -15.60 -2.27 16.54
N ILE A 198 -15.51 -1.74 15.32
CA ILE A 198 -16.67 -1.11 14.68
C ILE A 198 -17.72 -2.20 14.37
N SER A 199 -18.94 -1.99 14.85
CA SER A 199 -20.11 -2.80 14.55
C SER A 199 -21.38 -1.95 14.60
N SER A 200 -22.55 -2.54 14.32
CA SER A 200 -23.85 -1.85 14.48
C SER A 200 -24.11 -1.33 15.90
N ASN A 201 -23.48 -1.92 16.92
CA ASN A 201 -23.68 -1.57 18.32
C ASN A 201 -22.49 -0.84 18.94
N THR A 202 -21.36 -0.77 18.24
CA THR A 202 -20.10 -0.20 18.76
C THR A 202 -19.48 0.74 17.72
N ASN A 203 -19.44 2.02 18.05
CA ASN A 203 -18.84 3.07 17.23
C ASN A 203 -17.52 3.52 17.83
N THR A 204 -16.62 2.58 18.11
CA THR A 204 -15.29 2.88 18.64
C THR A 204 -14.21 2.37 17.71
N ILE A 205 -13.12 3.12 17.64
CA ILE A 205 -11.90 2.72 16.95
C ILE A 205 -10.76 2.56 17.96
N CYS A 206 -9.82 1.69 17.63
CA CYS A 206 -8.70 1.37 18.50
C CYS A 206 -7.39 1.80 17.85
N THR A 207 -6.66 2.72 18.48
CA THR A 207 -5.38 3.21 17.97
C THR A 207 -4.24 2.81 18.88
N PRO A 208 -3.00 2.70 18.35
CA PRO A 208 -1.83 2.47 19.18
C PRO A 208 -1.56 3.67 20.08
N ASN A 209 -0.89 3.39 21.21
CA ASN A 209 -0.21 4.43 21.98
C ASN A 209 1.10 4.79 21.27
N HIS A 210 1.00 5.63 20.24
CA HIS A 210 2.18 6.23 19.62
C HIS A 210 2.57 7.48 20.38
N HIS A 211 3.80 7.57 20.88
CA HIS A 211 4.33 8.87 21.32
C HIS A 211 4.49 9.78 20.10
N PHE A 212 3.47 10.59 19.77
CA PHE A 212 3.60 11.74 18.87
C PHE A 212 4.42 12.86 19.54
N ARG A 213 5.49 12.53 20.26
CA ARG A 213 6.36 13.51 20.91
C ARG A 213 6.88 14.43 19.82
N ARG A 214 6.40 15.68 19.83
CA ARG A 214 7.13 16.81 19.26
C ARG A 214 8.58 16.65 19.71
N LYS A 215 9.52 16.54 18.78
CA LYS A 215 10.91 16.93 19.05
C LYS A 215 10.91 18.45 19.23
N SER A 216 10.38 18.92 20.36
CA SER A 216 10.50 20.30 20.80
C SER A 216 11.01 20.26 22.23
N GLN A 217 12.28 19.93 22.36
CA GLN A 217 13.18 20.28 23.48
C GLN A 217 14.51 19.54 23.28
N ALA A 218 15.46 20.24 22.67
CA ALA A 218 16.90 20.05 22.87
C ALA A 218 17.66 21.17 22.12
N LYS A 219 17.50 22.40 22.59
CA LYS A 219 18.55 23.44 22.60
C LYS A 219 18.23 24.35 23.79
N ALA A 220 18.65 23.88 24.97
CA ALA A 220 19.09 24.77 26.04
C ALA A 220 20.61 24.88 25.88
#